data_AF-A0A949DGK2-F1
#
_entry.id   AF-A0A949DGK2-F1
#
_cell.length_a   1.000
_cell.length_b   1.000
_cell.length_c   1.000
_cell.angle_alpha   90.00
_cell.angle_beta   90.00
_cell.angle_gamma   90.00
#
_symmetry.space_group_name_H-M   'P 1'
#
loop_
_entity.id
_entity.type
_entity.pdbx_description
1 polymer ?
#
loop_
_entity_poly.entity_id
_entity_poly.type
_entity_poly.pdbx_seq_one_letter_code
_entity_poly.pdbx_strand_id
1 'polypeptide(L)'
;MPPRHRFPRLNSRFNIKHIRDDLNQIGLKDPSVYSLARKQNRLIITFNGNDFRKIVSQSTRAGVINISANLSYEQIDTKLTSLLIKSSQNALFGRFTDLTGESEL
;
A
#
# COMPACT_ATOMS: atom_id res chain seq x y z
N MET A 1 1.87 5.70 -8.27
CA MET A 1 2.97 5.01 -7.57
C MET A 1 4.09 4.70 -8.56
N PRO A 2 5.37 4.72 -8.16
CA PRO A 2 6.48 4.25 -8.99
C PRO A 2 6.43 2.72 -9.18
N PRO A 3 7.10 2.19 -10.22
CA PRO A 3 7.22 0.74 -10.43
C PRO A 3 7.99 0.06 -9.30
N ARG A 4 7.70 -1.23 -9.05
CA ARG A 4 8.23 -1.97 -7.89
C ARG A 4 9.77 -2.08 -7.84
N HIS A 5 10.46 -2.00 -8.97
CA HIS A 5 11.93 -2.06 -9.01
C HIS A 5 12.61 -0.85 -8.35
N ARG A 6 11.88 0.26 -8.13
CA ARG A 6 12.37 1.43 -7.37
C ARG A 6 12.40 1.18 -5.86
N PHE A 7 11.85 0.06 -5.39
CA PHE A 7 11.74 -0.32 -3.98
C PHE A 7 12.40 -1.69 -3.74
N PRO A 8 13.73 -1.80 -3.87
CA PRO A 8 14.44 -3.08 -3.82
C PRO A 8 14.29 -3.81 -2.46
N ARG A 9 14.26 -3.09 -1.33
CA ARG A 9 14.11 -3.71 0.00
C ARG A 9 12.72 -4.29 0.18
N LEU A 10 11.70 -3.56 -0.26
CA LEU A 10 10.32 -4.03 -0.19
C LEU A 10 10.10 -5.21 -1.14
N ASN A 11 10.60 -5.10 -2.37
CA ASN A 11 10.38 -6.09 -3.42
C ASN A 11 11.13 -7.42 -3.18
N SER A 12 12.22 -7.39 -2.41
CA SER A 12 12.94 -8.61 -2.00
C SER A 12 12.26 -9.38 -0.86
N ARG A 13 11.37 -8.73 -0.09
CA ARG A 13 10.76 -9.31 1.11
C ARG A 13 9.27 -9.60 0.96
N PHE A 14 8.59 -8.90 0.05
CA PHE A 14 7.14 -8.98 -0.10
C PHE A 14 6.72 -9.17 -1.56
N ASN A 15 5.57 -9.83 -1.75
CA ASN A 15 4.97 -10.02 -3.07
C ASN A 15 4.25 -8.73 -3.53
N ILE A 16 5.01 -7.82 -4.14
CA ILE A 16 4.50 -6.57 -4.69
C ILE A 16 3.99 -6.76 -6.12
N LYS A 17 2.85 -6.13 -6.41
CA LYS A 17 2.31 -6.00 -7.77
C LYS A 17 1.94 -4.54 -8.04
N HIS A 18 2.46 -3.98 -9.11
CA HIS A 18 2.04 -2.70 -9.65
C HIS A 18 0.77 -2.89 -10.50
N ILE A 19 -0.26 -2.10 -10.24
CA ILE A 19 -1.56 -2.19 -10.93
C ILE A 19 -1.41 -2.13 -12.45
N ARG A 20 -0.57 -1.22 -12.96
CA ARG A 20 -0.30 -1.11 -14.40
C ARG A 20 0.69 -2.17 -14.88
N ASP A 21 1.83 -2.31 -14.22
CA ASP A 21 3.00 -2.96 -14.84
C ASP A 21 2.97 -4.48 -14.63
N ASP A 22 2.38 -4.96 -13.52
CA ASP A 22 2.31 -6.39 -13.21
C ASP A 22 0.89 -6.97 -13.41
N LEU A 23 -0.16 -6.15 -13.29
CA LEU A 23 -1.56 -6.60 -13.43
C LEU A 23 -2.26 -6.11 -14.70
N ASN A 24 -1.62 -5.24 -15.50
CA ASN A 24 -2.17 -4.69 -16.74
C ASN A 24 -3.55 -4.00 -16.59
N GLN A 25 -3.86 -3.45 -15.41
CA GLN A 25 -5.14 -2.80 -15.09
C GLN A 25 -5.00 -1.27 -15.12
N ILE A 26 -4.71 -0.70 -16.29
CA ILE A 26 -4.51 0.74 -16.46
C ILE A 26 -5.83 1.50 -16.30
N GLY A 27 -5.81 2.65 -15.62
CA GLY A 27 -6.97 3.52 -15.47
C GLY A 27 -8.05 2.99 -14.52
N LEU A 28 -7.73 1.96 -13.74
CA LEU A 28 -8.66 1.37 -12.79
C LEU A 28 -9.01 2.38 -11.69
N LYS A 29 -10.30 2.63 -11.47
CA LYS A 29 -10.79 3.53 -10.42
C LYS A 29 -10.58 2.93 -9.03
N ASP A 30 -10.42 3.77 -8.01
CA ASP A 30 -10.11 3.35 -6.63
C ASP A 30 -11.04 2.26 -6.06
N PRO A 31 -12.38 2.30 -6.24
CA PRO A 31 -13.24 1.21 -5.77
C PRO A 31 -12.95 -0.14 -6.45
N SER A 32 -12.57 -0.10 -7.72
CA SER A 32 -12.21 -1.30 -8.49
C SER A 32 -10.82 -1.82 -8.09
N VAL A 33 -9.87 -0.93 -7.81
CA VAL A 33 -8.57 -1.29 -7.22
C VAL A 33 -8.79 -1.97 -5.86
N TYR A 34 -9.66 -1.42 -5.01
CA TYR A 34 -9.98 -2.00 -3.70
C TYR A 34 -10.66 -3.37 -3.81
N SER A 35 -11.63 -3.51 -4.72
CA SER A 35 -12.29 -4.80 -5.01
C SER A 35 -11.28 -5.86 -5.47
N LEU A 36 -10.34 -5.49 -6.34
CA LEU A 36 -9.27 -6.38 -6.80
C LEU A 36 -8.35 -6.82 -5.66
N ALA A 37 -7.89 -5.86 -4.84
CA ALA A 37 -7.06 -6.15 -3.67
C ALA A 37 -7.76 -7.09 -2.70
N ARG A 38 -9.07 -6.89 -2.48
CA ARG A 38 -9.90 -7.72 -1.60
C ARG A 38 -10.05 -9.16 -2.10
N LYS A 39 -10.27 -9.34 -3.41
CA LYS A 39 -10.31 -10.66 -4.05
C LYS A 39 -8.98 -11.40 -3.91
N GLN A 40 -7.87 -10.67 -4.02
CA GLN A 40 -6.52 -11.23 -3.96
C GLN A 40 -5.92 -11.29 -2.55
N ASN A 41 -6.65 -10.83 -1.52
CA ASN A 41 -6.18 -10.72 -0.14
C ASN A 41 -4.89 -9.86 -0.02
N ARG A 42 -4.92 -8.63 -0.53
CA ARG A 42 -3.75 -7.73 -0.62
C ARG A 42 -3.95 -6.40 0.10
N LEU A 43 -2.84 -5.83 0.54
CA LEU A 43 -2.75 -4.42 0.92
C LEU A 43 -2.61 -3.55 -0.33
N ILE A 44 -3.17 -2.35 -0.27
CA ILE A 44 -3.02 -1.30 -1.28
C ILE A 44 -2.03 -0.28 -0.74
N ILE A 45 -1.07 0.13 -1.56
CA ILE A 45 -0.13 1.20 -1.24
C ILE A 45 -0.37 2.31 -2.24
N THR A 46 -0.61 3.54 -1.77
CA THR A 46 -0.91 4.66 -2.66
C THR A 46 -0.51 6.02 -2.09
N PHE A 47 -0.41 7.03 -2.94
CA PHE A 47 -0.29 8.45 -2.55
C PHE A 47 -1.65 9.17 -2.45
N ASN A 48 -2.75 8.57 -2.93
CA ASN A 48 -4.10 9.16 -2.96
C ASN A 48 -5.08 8.43 -2.02
N GLY A 49 -4.67 8.14 -0.79
CA GLY A 49 -5.45 7.28 0.10
C GLY A 49 -6.82 7.84 0.52
N ASN A 50 -7.06 9.14 0.43
CA ASN A 50 -8.30 9.77 0.92
C ASN A 50 -9.57 9.16 0.33
N ASP A 51 -9.56 8.80 -0.96
CA ASP A 51 -10.70 8.18 -1.62
C ASP A 51 -10.98 6.75 -1.10
N PHE A 52 -9.94 6.07 -0.62
CA PHE A 52 -10.04 4.73 -0.04
C PHE A 52 -10.50 4.73 1.42
N ARG A 53 -10.32 5.83 2.16
CA ARG A 53 -10.66 5.92 3.59
C ARG A 53 -12.12 5.56 3.87
N LYS A 54 -13.02 5.89 2.93
CA LYS A 54 -14.47 5.61 3.02
C LYS A 54 -14.85 4.13 2.81
N ILE A 55 -13.96 3.33 2.22
CA ILE A 55 -14.26 1.95 1.79
C ILE A 55 -13.44 0.89 2.51
N VAL A 56 -12.33 1.25 3.16
CA VAL A 56 -11.40 0.27 3.75
C VAL A 56 -12.00 -0.54 4.90
N SER A 57 -12.95 0.03 5.65
CA SER A 57 -13.62 -0.62 6.78
C SER A 57 -14.61 -1.69 6.34
N GLN A 58 -14.87 -1.82 5.04
CA GLN A 58 -15.86 -2.77 4.51
C GLN A 58 -15.34 -4.21 4.45
N SER A 59 -14.07 -4.47 4.80
CA SER A 59 -13.51 -5.82 4.71
C SER A 59 -12.17 -6.00 5.41
N THR A 60 -11.98 -7.15 6.05
CA THR A 60 -10.71 -7.61 6.63
C THR A 60 -9.78 -8.33 5.63
N ARG A 61 -10.15 -8.37 4.34
CA ARG A 61 -9.35 -8.98 3.26
C ARG A 61 -8.50 -7.99 2.47
N ALA A 62 -8.57 -6.70 2.78
CA ALA A 62 -7.71 -5.69 2.19
C ALA A 62 -7.48 -4.56 3.20
N GLY A 63 -6.32 -3.93 3.13
CA GLY A 63 -5.98 -2.73 3.89
C GLY A 63 -5.37 -1.69 2.96
N VAL A 64 -5.24 -0.45 3.45
CA VAL A 64 -4.71 0.65 2.65
C VAL A 64 -3.63 1.35 3.44
N ILE A 65 -2.44 1.44 2.85
CA ILE A 65 -1.34 2.25 3.34
C ILE A 65 -1.21 3.48 2.43
N ASN A 66 -1.55 4.63 2.98
CA ASN A 66 -1.40 5.92 2.33
C ASN A 66 -0.01 6.47 2.61
N ILE A 67 0.75 6.73 1.55
CA ILE A 67 2.12 7.22 1.61
C ILE A 67 2.09 8.73 1.46
N SER A 68 2.77 9.44 2.34
CA SER A 68 2.93 10.88 2.19
C SER A 68 3.76 11.20 0.93
N ALA A 69 3.28 12.16 0.13
CA ALA A 69 3.92 12.55 -1.13
C ALA A 69 5.29 13.24 -0.95
N ASN A 70 5.63 13.67 0.27
CA ASN A 70 6.91 14.30 0.58
C ASN A 70 8.05 13.30 0.89
N LEU A 71 7.76 12.00 0.93
CA LEU A 71 8.78 10.98 1.16
C LEU A 71 9.56 10.67 -0.12
N SER A 72 10.89 10.62 -0.01
CA SER A 72 11.74 10.09 -1.08
C SER A 72 11.50 8.59 -1.29
N TYR A 73 11.82 8.05 -2.47
CA TYR A 73 11.64 6.62 -2.73
C TYR A 73 12.43 5.72 -1.78
N GLU A 74 13.62 6.15 -1.36
CA GLU A 74 14.42 5.45 -0.36
C GLU A 74 13.75 5.45 1.01
N GLN A 75 13.18 6.58 1.42
CA GLN A 75 12.42 6.67 2.67
C GLN A 75 11.18 5.78 2.62
N ILE A 76 10.44 5.77 1.49
CA ILE A 76 9.30 4.87 1.29
C ILE A 76 9.75 3.42 1.39
N ASP A 77 10.78 3.02 0.64
CA ASP A 77 11.28 1.64 0.63
C ASP A 77 11.65 1.17 2.05
N THR A 78 12.36 2.02 2.79
CA THR A 78 12.81 1.72 4.16
C THR A 78 11.64 1.68 5.15
N LYS A 79 10.86 2.76 5.23
CA LYS A 79 9.79 2.90 6.23
C LYS A 79 8.68 1.89 5.99
N LEU A 80 8.27 1.69 4.75
CA LEU A 80 7.23 0.72 4.41
C LEU A 80 7.70 -0.71 4.69
N THR A 81 8.95 -1.04 4.35
CA THR A 81 9.53 -2.34 4.70
C THR A 81 9.53 -2.56 6.21
N SER A 82 9.98 -1.57 6.99
CA SER A 82 9.96 -1.66 8.45
C SER A 82 8.55 -1.81 9.02
N LEU A 83 7.58 -1.06 8.51
CA LEU A 83 6.17 -1.17 8.93
C LEU A 83 5.64 -2.59 8.68
N LEU A 84 5.83 -3.13 7.48
CA LEU A 84 5.32 -4.45 7.12
C LEU A 84 6.00 -5.58 7.89
N ILE A 85 7.30 -5.47 8.20
CA ILE A 85 8.02 -6.47 9.01
C ILE A 85 7.49 -6.50 10.44
N LYS A 86 7.21 -5.33 11.02
CA LYS A 86 6.80 -5.20 12.43
C LYS A 86 5.31 -5.45 12.64
N SER A 87 4.50 -5.35 11.58
CA SER A 87 3.04 -5.46 11.68
C SER A 87 2.58 -6.89 11.46
N SER A 88 1.62 -7.33 12.26
CA SER A 88 0.84 -8.54 11.93
C SER A 88 -0.16 -8.24 10.81
N GLN A 89 -0.62 -9.29 10.12
CA GLN A 89 -1.63 -9.14 9.06
C GLN A 89 -2.89 -8.41 9.57
N ASN A 90 -3.38 -8.77 10.76
CA ASN A 90 -4.57 -8.17 11.37
C ASN A 90 -4.37 -6.70 11.79
N ALA A 91 -3.12 -6.26 11.94
CA ALA A 91 -2.82 -4.87 12.25
C ALA A 91 -3.00 -3.93 11.05
N LEU A 92 -2.96 -4.45 9.81
CA LEU A 92 -3.02 -3.65 8.58
C LEU A 92 -4.27 -3.94 7.75
N PHE A 93 -4.75 -5.18 7.74
CA PHE A 93 -5.94 -5.55 6.98
C PHE A 93 -7.21 -4.98 7.62
N GLY A 94 -8.12 -4.46 6.79
CA GLY A 94 -9.31 -3.74 7.21
C GLY A 94 -9.04 -2.35 7.78
N ARG A 95 -7.81 -1.84 7.67
CA ARG A 95 -7.40 -0.55 8.21
C ARG A 95 -6.87 0.40 7.15
N PHE A 96 -7.08 1.69 7.41
CA PHE A 96 -6.36 2.78 6.76
C PHE A 96 -5.15 3.14 7.62
N THR A 97 -3.95 3.15 7.03
CA THR A 97 -2.70 3.49 7.73
C THR A 97 -1.97 4.57 6.95
N ASP A 98 -1.61 5.66 7.62
CA ASP A 98 -0.78 6.70 7.03
C ASP A 98 0.71 6.41 7.30
N LEU A 99 1.56 6.57 6.28
CA LEU A 99 3.02 6.50 6.37
C LEU A 99 3.60 7.88 6.06
N THR A 100 3.99 8.60 7.11
CA THR A 100 4.39 10.01 7.04
C THR A 100 5.89 10.22 7.22
N GLY A 101 6.33 11.46 6.95
CA GLY A 101 7.71 11.94 7.09
C GLY A 101 8.25 11.90 8.52
N GLU A 102 7.39 12.12 9.50
CA GLU A 102 7.77 12.20 10.90
C GLU A 102 7.79 10.80 11.50
N SER A 103 8.98 10.37 11.93
CA SER A 103 9.08 9.37 12.98
C SER A 103 8.89 10.15 14.27
N GLU A 104 7.85 9.87 15.07
CA GLU A 104 7.90 10.27 16.48
C GLU A 104 9.13 9.59 17.08
N LEU A 105 10.07 10.42 17.55
CA LEU A 105 11.27 10.03 18.30
C LEU A 105 10.88 9.46 19.66
#